data_AF-A0A496UXV1-F1
#
_entry.id   AF-A0A496UXV1-F1
#
_cell.length_a   1.000
_cell.length_b   1.000
_cell.length_c   1.000
_cell.angle_alpha   90.00
_cell.angle_beta   90.00
_cell.angle_gamma   90.00
#
_symmetry.space_group_name_H-M   'P 1'
#
loop_
_entity.id
_entity.type
_entity.pdbx_description
1 polymer ?
#
loop_
_entity_poly.entity_id
_entity_poly.type
_entity_poly.pdbx_seq_one_letter_code
_entity_poly.pdbx_strand_id
1 'polypeptide(L)'
;MNHQCPDIRLLLTEFAADELPAAEAATVAGHLAVCESCRDELTREMALREALSTLPVQSAPRVTLPLHTATRSPATAPSRPWKPLLTGLAAAVLALAVLVPDTPHHLPDRVIITPYTPAQVAQARHDARVSLALAVDIINRTQRHTVVDVFGRQLPQAVSGSLSGTAASPEGGQG
;
A
#
# COMPACT_ATOMS: atom_id res chain seq x y z
N MET A 1 -23.03 -24.81 1.47
CA MET A 1 -22.11 -23.65 1.49
C MET A 1 -21.03 -23.97 2.51
N ASN A 2 -19.84 -24.39 2.06
CA ASN A 2 -18.74 -24.69 2.97
C ASN A 2 -18.14 -23.37 3.47
N HIS A 3 -18.20 -23.13 4.78
CA HIS A 3 -17.74 -21.88 5.39
C HIS A 3 -16.24 -21.59 5.24
N GLN A 4 -15.46 -22.58 4.78
CA GLN A 4 -14.01 -22.49 4.58
C GLN A 4 -13.61 -21.97 3.19
N CYS A 5 -14.56 -21.82 2.25
CA CYS A 5 -14.26 -21.30 0.92
C CYS A 5 -13.48 -19.96 0.91
N PRO A 6 -13.80 -18.93 1.72
CA PRO A 6 -13.04 -17.68 1.69
C PRO A 6 -11.56 -17.88 2.05
N ASP A 7 -11.26 -18.72 3.05
CA ASP A 7 -9.89 -18.98 3.46
C ASP A 7 -9.13 -19.77 2.38
N ILE A 8 -9.77 -20.78 1.78
CA ILE A 8 -9.16 -21.58 0.70
C ILE A 8 -8.89 -20.73 -0.55
N ARG A 9 -9.80 -19.81 -0.89
CA ARG A 9 -9.63 -18.90 -2.04
C ARG A 9 -8.38 -18.04 -1.94
N LEU A 10 -8.01 -17.62 -0.73
CA LEU A 10 -6.78 -16.85 -0.49
C LEU A 10 -5.51 -17.65 -0.78
N LEU A 11 -5.58 -18.99 -0.76
CA LEU A 11 -4.45 -19.89 -0.95
C LEU A 11 -4.37 -20.46 -2.38
N LEU A 12 -5.37 -20.23 -3.24
CA LEU A 12 -5.41 -20.85 -4.57
C LEU A 12 -4.30 -20.35 -5.49
N THR A 13 -3.87 -19.10 -5.34
CA THR A 13 -2.79 -18.50 -6.15
C THR A 13 -1.46 -19.19 -5.88
N GLU A 14 -1.10 -19.34 -4.61
CA GLU A 14 0.12 -20.01 -4.15
C GLU A 14 0.03 -21.52 -4.43
N PHE A 15 -1.15 -22.13 -4.30
CA PHE A 15 -1.38 -23.52 -4.69
C PHE A 15 -1.14 -23.74 -6.19
N ALA A 16 -1.65 -22.84 -7.05
CA ALA A 16 -1.45 -22.90 -8.50
C ALA A 16 0.02 -22.67 -8.91
N ALA A 17 0.80 -21.99 -8.07
CA ALA A 17 2.22 -21.74 -8.27
C ALA A 17 3.13 -22.86 -7.73
N ASP A 18 2.58 -23.87 -7.04
CA ASP A 18 3.31 -24.87 -6.26
C ASP A 18 4.23 -24.25 -5.17
N GLU A 19 3.76 -23.15 -4.58
CA GLU A 19 4.51 -22.37 -3.57
C GLU A 19 4.01 -22.61 -2.13
N LEU A 20 2.96 -23.42 -1.94
CA LEU A 20 2.41 -23.69 -0.62
C LEU A 20 3.24 -24.73 0.16
N PRO A 21 3.37 -24.58 1.49
CA PRO A 21 3.85 -25.65 2.36
C PRO A 21 2.98 -26.91 2.24
N ALA A 22 3.61 -28.09 2.33
CA ALA A 22 2.92 -29.38 2.14
C ALA A 22 1.65 -29.57 2.99
N ALA A 23 1.63 -29.05 4.22
CA ALA A 23 0.47 -29.13 5.10
C ALA A 23 -0.73 -28.29 4.60
N GLU A 24 -0.47 -27.10 4.08
CA GLU A 24 -1.49 -26.20 3.53
C GLU A 24 -1.96 -26.72 2.17
N ALA A 25 -1.04 -27.20 1.32
CA ALA A 25 -1.36 -27.84 0.06
C ALA A 25 -2.29 -29.05 0.25
N ALA A 26 -2.04 -29.90 1.25
CA ALA A 26 -2.92 -31.02 1.58
C ALA A 26 -4.32 -30.55 2.02
N THR A 27 -4.39 -29.45 2.76
CA THR A 27 -5.65 -28.84 3.20
C THR A 27 -6.46 -28.31 2.01
N VAL A 28 -5.81 -27.59 1.10
CA VAL A 28 -6.42 -27.08 -0.14
C VAL A 28 -6.88 -28.23 -1.02
N ALA A 29 -6.04 -29.25 -1.23
CA ALA A 29 -6.39 -30.44 -2.01
C ALA A 29 -7.62 -31.17 -1.44
N GLY A 30 -7.69 -31.33 -0.11
CA GLY A 30 -8.85 -31.91 0.57
C GLY A 30 -10.14 -31.12 0.33
N HIS A 31 -10.08 -29.78 0.35
CA HIS A 31 -11.23 -28.94 0.05
C HIS A 31 -11.64 -29.01 -1.43
N LEU A 32 -10.66 -29.00 -2.34
CA LEU A 32 -10.89 -29.11 -3.78
C LEU A 32 -11.54 -30.45 -4.17
N ALA A 33 -11.35 -31.51 -3.39
CA ALA A 33 -12.04 -32.78 -3.62
C ALA A 33 -13.56 -32.66 -3.49
N VAL A 34 -14.06 -31.76 -2.63
CA VAL A 34 -15.49 -31.64 -2.30
C VAL A 34 -16.15 -30.37 -2.85
N CYS A 35 -15.39 -29.32 -3.18
CA CYS A 35 -15.93 -28.03 -3.57
C CYS A 35 -15.71 -27.71 -5.06
N GLU A 36 -16.78 -27.77 -5.85
CA GLU A 36 -16.74 -27.46 -7.28
C GLU A 36 -16.37 -26.01 -7.58
N SER A 37 -16.94 -25.04 -6.86
CA SER A 37 -16.66 -23.62 -7.10
C SER A 37 -15.18 -23.26 -6.90
N CYS A 38 -14.51 -23.88 -5.92
CA CYS A 38 -13.07 -23.67 -5.70
C CYS A 38 -12.22 -24.34 -6.79
N ARG A 39 -12.68 -25.47 -7.38
CA ARG A 39 -12.01 -26.09 -8.54
C ARG A 39 -12.11 -25.21 -9.79
N ASP A 40 -13.27 -24.61 -10.03
CA ASP A 40 -13.47 -23.69 -11.16
C ASP A 40 -12.60 -22.44 -11.03
N GLU A 41 -12.44 -21.94 -9.81
CA GLU A 41 -11.54 -20.82 -9.52
C GLU A 41 -10.06 -21.20 -9.72
N LEU A 42 -9.63 -22.35 -9.19
CA LEU A 42 -8.28 -22.85 -9.45
C LEU A 42 -8.00 -23.02 -10.94
N THR A 43 -8.97 -23.53 -11.70
CA THR A 43 -8.84 -23.68 -13.17
C THR A 43 -8.64 -22.34 -13.85
N ARG A 44 -9.34 -21.28 -13.41
CA ARG A 44 -9.17 -19.92 -13.92
C ARG A 44 -7.80 -19.34 -13.56
N GLU A 45 -7.33 -19.54 -12.34
CA GLU A 45 -5.99 -19.11 -11.90
C GLU A 45 -4.88 -19.79 -12.71
N MET A 46 -4.97 -21.11 -12.92
CA MET A 46 -4.02 -21.85 -13.74
C MET A 46 -4.03 -21.36 -15.20
N ALA A 47 -5.21 -21.14 -15.77
CA ALA A 47 -5.33 -20.61 -17.14
C ALA A 47 -4.76 -19.20 -17.28
N LEU A 48 -4.96 -18.33 -16.28
CA LEU A 48 -4.38 -17.00 -16.24
C LEU A 48 -2.85 -17.07 -16.15
N ARG A 49 -2.31 -17.92 -15.27
CA ARG A 49 -0.86 -18.11 -15.12
C ARG A 49 -0.23 -18.60 -16.42
N GLU A 50 -0.87 -19.55 -17.10
CA GLU A 50 -0.41 -20.02 -18.41
C GLU A 50 -0.45 -18.90 -19.46
N ALA A 51 -1.53 -18.10 -19.51
CA ALA A 51 -1.56 -16.95 -20.40
C ALA A 51 -0.43 -15.94 -20.11
N LEU A 52 -0.13 -15.68 -18.84
CA LEU A 52 0.96 -14.80 -18.42
C LEU A 52 2.35 -15.38 -18.72
N SER A 53 2.52 -16.70 -18.67
CA SER A 53 3.80 -17.37 -18.96
C SER A 53 4.22 -17.21 -20.43
N THR A 54 3.26 -17.01 -21.33
CA THR A 54 3.51 -16.75 -22.75
C THR A 54 3.95 -15.31 -23.06
N LEU A 55 3.80 -14.38 -22.11
CA LEU A 55 4.19 -12.99 -22.33
C LEU A 55 5.72 -12.86 -22.39
N PRO A 56 6.26 -12.03 -23.30
CA PRO A 56 7.69 -11.80 -23.36
C PRO A 56 8.17 -11.17 -22.06
N VAL A 57 9.22 -11.75 -21.47
CA VAL A 57 9.88 -11.19 -20.28
C VAL A 57 10.56 -9.88 -20.70
N GLN A 58 9.91 -8.76 -20.41
CA GLN A 58 10.51 -7.45 -20.58
C GLN A 58 11.50 -7.22 -19.44
N SER A 59 12.77 -7.06 -19.78
CA SER A 59 13.75 -6.59 -18.80
C SER A 59 13.33 -5.20 -18.36
N ALA A 60 13.05 -5.04 -17.06
CA ALA A 60 12.79 -3.72 -16.51
C ALA A 60 13.94 -2.79 -16.93
N PRO A 61 13.65 -1.61 -17.52
CA PRO A 61 14.71 -0.68 -17.88
C PRO A 61 15.52 -0.41 -16.62
N ARG A 62 16.84 -0.51 -16.71
CA ARG A 62 17.72 -0.12 -15.61
C ARG A 62 17.53 1.39 -15.42
N VAL A 63 16.60 1.75 -14.55
CA VAL A 63 16.42 3.13 -14.14
C VAL A 63 17.63 3.46 -13.28
N THR A 64 18.66 4.02 -13.91
CA THR A 64 19.85 4.58 -13.25
C THR A 64 19.59 5.96 -12.68
N LEU A 65 18.33 6.42 -12.67
CA LEU A 65 17.98 7.64 -11.96
C LEU A 65 18.30 7.40 -10.48
N PRO A 66 19.06 8.30 -9.83
CA PRO A 66 19.12 8.29 -8.39
C PRO A 66 17.67 8.35 -7.92
N LEU A 67 17.22 7.30 -7.25
CA LEU A 67 16.04 7.34 -6.40
C LEU A 67 16.36 8.42 -5.37
N HIS A 68 16.10 9.67 -5.73
CA HIS A 68 16.10 10.76 -4.80
C HIS A 68 15.02 10.37 -3.82
N THR A 69 15.49 9.86 -2.68
CA THR A 69 14.71 9.72 -1.47
C THR A 69 14.29 11.14 -1.10
N ALA A 70 13.23 11.63 -1.75
CA ALA A 70 12.40 12.71 -1.25
C ALA A 70 11.60 12.20 -0.03
N THR A 71 12.24 11.40 0.83
CA THR A 71 11.80 11.22 2.19
C THR A 71 12.25 12.45 2.93
N ARG A 72 11.23 13.18 3.41
CA ARG A 72 11.32 14.30 4.34
C ARG A 72 11.66 15.63 3.64
N SER A 73 10.62 16.21 3.03
CA SER A 73 10.46 17.67 3.18
C SER A 73 10.46 17.96 4.68
N PRO A 74 11.47 18.66 5.24
CA PRO A 74 11.27 19.26 6.54
C PRO A 74 10.09 20.23 6.40
N ALA A 75 9.08 20.05 7.25
CA ALA A 75 8.04 21.03 7.46
C ALA A 75 8.66 22.27 8.13
N THR A 76 9.45 23.03 7.38
CA THR A 76 9.79 24.39 7.74
C THR A 76 8.71 25.27 7.13
N ALA A 77 7.81 25.75 7.98
CA ALA A 77 6.92 26.85 7.67
C ALA A 77 7.69 28.16 7.84
N PRO A 78 8.05 28.90 6.77
CA PRO A 78 8.36 30.31 6.90
C PRO A 78 7.06 31.10 6.82
N SER A 79 6.57 31.57 7.96
CA SER A 79 5.63 32.68 8.00
C SER A 79 6.37 33.95 7.56
N ARG A 80 6.36 34.24 6.26
CA ARG A 80 6.87 35.52 5.73
C ARG A 80 5.73 36.28 5.02
N PRO A 81 5.46 37.53 5.42
CA PRO A 81 4.30 38.27 4.97
C PRO A 81 4.42 38.67 3.50
N TRP A 82 3.35 38.38 2.75
CA TRP A 82 3.12 38.85 1.41
C TRP A 82 3.16 40.38 1.33
N LYS A 83 4.07 40.90 0.49
CA LYS A 83 3.81 42.08 -0.33
C LYS A 83 4.21 41.79 -1.78
N PRO A 84 3.51 42.38 -2.77
CA PRO A 84 3.29 41.77 -4.07
C PRO A 84 4.43 42.09 -5.04
N LEU A 85 5.01 41.06 -5.64
CA LEU A 85 5.87 41.17 -6.83
C LEU A 85 5.21 40.41 -7.97
N LEU A 86 4.00 40.86 -8.33
CA LEU A 86 3.10 40.28 -9.35
C LEU A 86 3.17 41.08 -10.66
N THR A 87 4.38 41.44 -11.11
CA THR A 87 4.56 42.16 -12.40
C THR A 87 5.64 41.59 -13.31
N GLY A 88 6.35 40.51 -12.93
CA GLY A 88 7.46 39.98 -13.74
C GLY A 88 7.15 38.76 -14.62
N LEU A 89 6.16 37.94 -14.29
CA LEU A 89 6.04 36.57 -14.85
C LEU A 89 5.11 36.43 -16.07
N ALA A 90 4.33 37.45 -16.41
CA ALA A 90 3.42 37.37 -17.55
C ALA A 90 4.13 37.44 -18.92
N ALA A 91 5.30 38.08 -19.00
CA ALA A 91 6.02 38.26 -20.27
C ALA A 91 6.77 37.00 -20.73
N ALA A 92 7.25 36.17 -19.80
CA ALA A 92 8.04 34.98 -20.13
C ALA A 92 7.20 33.84 -20.73
N VAL A 93 5.92 33.72 -20.33
CA VAL A 93 5.02 32.68 -20.86
C VAL A 93 4.58 33.00 -22.30
N LEU A 94 4.40 34.28 -22.62
CA LEU A 94 4.00 34.69 -23.98
C LEU A 94 5.14 34.49 -25.00
N ALA A 95 6.40 34.70 -24.60
CA ALA A 95 7.55 34.53 -25.47
C ALA A 95 7.81 33.05 -25.82
N LEU A 96 7.50 32.12 -24.91
CA LEU A 96 7.71 30.69 -25.14
C LEU A 96 6.66 30.08 -26.10
N ALA A 97 5.48 30.70 -26.23
CA ALA A 97 4.42 30.23 -27.13
C ALA A 97 4.69 30.53 -28.62
N VAL A 98 5.57 31.49 -28.93
CA VAL A 98 5.86 31.91 -30.32
C VAL A 98 7.01 31.10 -30.96
N LEU A 99 7.80 30.38 -30.16
CA LEU A 99 9.05 29.74 -30.60
C LEU A 99 8.98 28.22 -30.77
N VAL A 100 7.82 27.58 -30.57
CA VAL A 100 7.68 26.12 -30.77
C VAL A 100 7.18 25.86 -32.19
N PRO A 101 8.03 25.36 -33.11
CA PRO A 101 7.61 25.01 -34.46
C PRO A 101 6.63 23.84 -34.43
N ASP A 102 5.60 23.97 -35.27
CA ASP A 102 4.52 23.02 -35.56
C ASP A 102 5.11 21.66 -35.96
N THR A 103 5.27 20.77 -34.97
CA THR A 103 5.70 19.40 -35.19
C THR A 103 4.44 18.54 -35.23
N PRO A 104 4.09 17.91 -36.37
CA PRO A 104 2.93 17.03 -36.46
C PRO A 104 3.22 15.72 -35.72
N HIS A 105 3.18 15.77 -34.40
CA HIS A 105 3.13 14.59 -33.57
C HIS A 105 1.68 14.10 -33.54
N HIS A 106 1.44 13.01 -34.27
CA HIS A 106 0.27 12.15 -34.13
C HIS A 106 0.27 11.54 -32.71
N LEU A 107 -0.11 12.35 -31.73
CA LEU A 107 -0.51 11.87 -30.40
C LEU A 107 -1.98 11.47 -30.50
N PRO A 108 -2.39 10.30 -29.96
CA PRO A 108 -3.79 9.93 -29.91
C PRO A 108 -4.55 11.01 -29.14
N ASP A 109 -5.38 11.71 -29.91
CA ASP A 109 -6.18 12.83 -29.51
C ASP A 109 -7.23 12.37 -28.48
N ARG A 110 -7.25 13.05 -27.34
CA ARG A 110 -8.30 13.04 -26.30
C ARG A 110 -8.47 11.75 -25.47
N VAL A 111 -7.62 11.63 -24.45
CA VAL A 111 -8.19 11.36 -23.11
C VAL A 111 -8.97 12.61 -22.74
N ILE A 112 -10.29 12.57 -22.95
CA ILE A 112 -11.20 13.58 -22.40
C ILE A 112 -11.02 13.50 -20.89
N ILE A 113 -10.32 14.48 -20.32
CA ILE A 113 -10.38 14.79 -18.90
C ILE A 113 -11.83 15.25 -18.70
N THR A 114 -12.74 14.31 -18.47
CA THR A 114 -14.06 14.67 -17.98
C THR A 114 -13.83 15.37 -16.64
N PRO A 115 -14.30 16.61 -16.46
CA PRO A 115 -14.15 17.27 -15.18
C PRO A 115 -14.89 16.40 -14.16
N TYR A 116 -14.16 15.90 -13.17
CA TYR A 116 -14.74 15.12 -12.08
C TYR A 116 -15.90 15.90 -11.48
N THR A 117 -17.04 15.23 -11.30
CA THR A 117 -18.18 15.89 -10.66
C THR A 117 -17.85 16.13 -9.18
N PRO A 118 -18.42 17.18 -8.55
CA PRO A 118 -18.22 17.41 -7.11
C PRO A 118 -18.55 16.18 -6.25
N ALA A 119 -19.52 15.37 -6.68
CA ALA A 119 -19.88 14.11 -6.03
C ALA A 119 -18.76 13.06 -6.13
N GLN A 120 -18.13 12.90 -7.30
CA GLN A 120 -16.99 11.99 -7.46
C GLN A 120 -15.78 12.44 -6.62
N VAL A 121 -15.53 13.75 -6.54
CA VAL A 121 -14.46 14.29 -5.67
C VAL A 121 -14.77 14.04 -4.20
N ALA A 122 -16.02 14.19 -3.77
CA ALA A 122 -16.43 13.90 -2.40
C ALA A 122 -16.29 12.40 -2.07
N GLN A 123 -16.68 11.52 -2.99
CA GLN A 123 -16.53 10.08 -2.85
C GLN A 123 -15.06 9.67 -2.75
N ALA A 124 -14.21 10.15 -3.66
CA ALA A 124 -12.78 9.86 -3.65
C ALA A 124 -12.09 10.31 -2.33
N ARG A 125 -12.53 11.43 -1.75
CA ARG A 125 -12.05 11.88 -0.43
C ARG A 125 -12.48 10.97 0.70
N HIS A 126 -13.71 10.45 0.65
CA HIS A 126 -14.20 9.49 1.63
C HIS A 126 -13.40 8.19 1.55
N ASP A 127 -13.25 7.63 0.35
CA ASP A 127 -12.51 6.39 0.11
C ASP A 127 -11.04 6.51 0.54
N ALA A 128 -10.40 7.65 0.27
CA ALA A 128 -9.05 7.94 0.71
C ALA A 128 -8.92 7.97 2.25
N ARG A 129 -9.90 8.56 2.96
CA ARG A 129 -9.91 8.59 4.43
C ARG A 129 -10.08 7.19 5.03
N VAL A 130 -10.98 6.39 4.45
CA VAL A 130 -11.21 5.01 4.88
C VAL A 130 -9.96 4.16 4.66
N SER A 131 -9.35 4.27 3.48
CA SER A 131 -8.12 3.54 3.13
C SER A 131 -6.96 3.92 4.06
N LEU A 132 -6.79 5.21 4.37
CA LEU A 132 -5.77 5.68 5.29
C LEU A 132 -6.01 5.17 6.72
N ALA A 133 -7.26 5.18 7.19
CA ALA A 133 -7.62 4.65 8.51
C ALA A 133 -7.31 3.16 8.61
N LEU A 134 -7.63 2.37 7.57
CA LEU A 134 -7.32 0.95 7.51
C LEU A 134 -5.79 0.70 7.52
N ALA A 135 -5.03 1.48 6.74
CA ALA A 135 -3.57 1.36 6.71
C ALA A 135 -2.95 1.65 8.09
N VAL A 136 -3.42 2.68 8.78
CA VAL A 136 -2.97 3.01 10.15
C VAL A 136 -3.31 1.90 11.14
N ASP A 137 -4.51 1.29 11.03
CA ASP A 137 -4.91 0.17 11.88
C ASP A 137 -4.01 -1.06 11.66
N ILE A 138 -3.72 -1.41 10.40
CA ILE A 138 -2.79 -2.50 10.06
C ILE A 138 -1.39 -2.23 10.64
N ILE A 139 -0.86 -1.02 10.52
CA ILE A 139 0.45 -0.65 11.09
C ILE A 139 0.44 -0.78 12.61
N ASN A 140 -0.60 -0.27 13.29
CA ASN A 140 -0.72 -0.38 14.74
C ASN A 140 -0.82 -1.84 15.20
N ARG A 141 -1.56 -2.68 14.47
CA ARG A 141 -1.73 -4.09 14.79
C ARG A 141 -0.44 -4.89 14.57
N THR A 142 0.24 -4.67 13.46
CA THR A 142 1.53 -5.32 13.15
C THR A 142 2.62 -4.90 14.12
N GLN A 143 2.75 -3.60 14.43
CA GLN A 143 3.73 -3.12 15.41
C GLN A 143 3.51 -3.73 16.80
N ARG A 144 2.27 -3.87 17.28
CA ARG A 144 2.01 -4.50 18.58
C ARG A 144 2.46 -5.96 18.61
N HIS A 145 2.17 -6.73 17.58
CA HIS A 145 2.58 -8.14 17.54
C HIS A 145 4.09 -8.30 17.39
N THR A 146 4.76 -7.50 16.56
CA THR A 146 6.23 -7.55 16.42
C THR A 146 6.94 -7.10 17.69
N VAL A 147 6.44 -6.07 18.38
CA VAL A 147 6.98 -5.64 19.68
C VAL A 147 6.78 -6.74 20.72
N VAL A 148 5.59 -7.32 20.84
CA VAL A 148 5.36 -8.40 21.82
C VAL A 148 6.25 -9.62 21.54
N ASP A 149 6.46 -10.00 20.28
CA ASP A 149 7.25 -11.20 19.95
C ASP A 149 8.76 -10.95 20.10
N VAL A 150 9.28 -9.76 19.76
CA VAL A 150 10.69 -9.39 19.96
C VAL A 150 10.99 -9.19 21.45
N PHE A 151 10.17 -8.40 22.16
CA PHE A 151 10.39 -8.14 23.57
C PHE A 151 10.05 -9.36 24.45
N GLY A 152 9.12 -10.22 24.03
CA GLY A 152 8.79 -11.45 24.74
C GLY A 152 9.87 -12.53 24.66
N ARG A 153 10.69 -12.54 23.60
CA ARG A 153 11.75 -13.56 23.41
C ARG A 153 13.17 -13.07 23.68
N GLN A 154 13.44 -11.75 23.60
CA GLN A 154 14.81 -11.22 23.69
C GLN A 154 15.08 -10.28 24.87
N LEU A 155 14.10 -9.98 25.75
CA LEU A 155 14.41 -9.18 26.94
C LEU A 155 15.25 -10.00 27.94
N PRO A 156 16.49 -9.58 28.24
CA PRO A 156 17.28 -10.20 29.30
C PRO A 156 16.54 -10.05 30.63
N GLN A 157 16.55 -11.10 31.47
CA GLN A 157 15.88 -11.11 32.79
C GLN A 157 16.25 -9.91 33.70
N ALA A 158 17.40 -9.28 33.44
CA ALA A 158 17.84 -8.07 34.13
C ALA A 158 16.92 -6.85 33.94
N VAL A 159 16.15 -6.76 32.86
CA VAL A 159 15.30 -5.59 32.56
C VAL A 159 13.85 -5.79 33.02
N SER A 160 13.34 -7.02 32.99
CA SER A 160 11.98 -7.34 33.46
C SER A 160 11.76 -6.99 34.94
N GLY A 161 12.80 -7.15 35.78
CA GLY A 161 12.73 -6.80 37.20
C GLY A 161 12.55 -5.30 37.48
N SER A 162 12.97 -4.43 36.56
CA SER A 162 12.84 -2.97 36.74
C SER A 162 11.46 -2.43 36.37
N LEU A 163 10.68 -3.14 35.55
CA LEU A 163 9.34 -2.71 35.11
C LEU A 163 8.23 -3.19 36.06
N SER A 164 8.46 -4.27 36.82
CA SER A 164 7.52 -4.76 37.82
C SER A 164 7.56 -3.99 39.16
N GLY A 165 8.49 -3.04 39.31
CA GLY A 165 8.78 -2.36 40.59
C GLY A 165 7.98 -1.09 40.91
N THR A 166 7.15 -0.56 40.02
CA THR A 166 6.44 0.74 40.24
C THR A 166 4.96 0.60 40.56
N ALA A 167 4.60 -0.40 41.37
CA ALA A 167 3.30 -0.45 42.05
C ALA A 167 3.47 -0.37 43.58
N ALA A 168 4.30 0.57 44.06
CA ALA A 168 4.23 1.01 45.44
C ALA A 168 3.06 2.01 45.56
N SER A 169 1.94 1.49 46.05
CA SER A 169 0.76 2.25 46.44
C SER A 169 1.15 3.34 47.46
N PRO A 170 0.82 4.63 47.26
CA PRO A 170 1.03 5.64 48.28
C PRO A 170 0.03 5.41 49.42
N GLU A 171 0.47 4.72 50.47
CA GLU A 171 -0.24 4.68 51.75
C GLU A 171 -0.23 6.07 52.39
N GLY A 172 -1.41 6.45 52.91
CA GLY A 172 -1.78 7.80 53.29
C GLY A 172 -0.90 8.44 54.36
N GLY A 173 -0.63 9.73 54.17
CA GLY A 173 -0.35 10.64 55.27
C GLY A 173 -1.66 10.97 55.99
N GLN A 174 -1.76 10.59 57.25
CA GLN A 174 -2.76 11.12 58.19
C GLN A 174 -2.13 12.29 58.93
N GLY A 175 -2.76 13.46 58.79
CA GLY A 175 -2.69 14.56 59.76
C GLY A 175 -3.96 14.60 60.59
#